data_AF-I4EH05-F1
#
_entry.id   AF-I4EH05-F1
#
_cell.length_a   1.000
_cell.length_b   1.000
_cell.length_c   1.000
_cell.angle_alpha   90.00
_cell.angle_beta   90.00
_cell.angle_gamma   90.00
#
_symmetry.space_group_name_H-M   'P 1'
#
loop_
_entity.id
_entity.type
_entity.pdbx_description
1 polymer ?
#
loop_
_entity_poly.entity_id
_entity_poly.type
_entity_poly.pdbx_seq_one_letter_code
_entity_poly.pdbx_strand_id
1 'polypeptide(L)' 'MRAEELKQIHRELAVAIEQQQRINQQISEGKISLAQLTAAYLELQCLIPLLQRVLPELERCSQVHRD' A
#
# COMPACT_ATOMS: atom_id res chain seq x y z
N MET A 1 -6.88 12.59 -12.12
CA MET A 1 -5.81 11.58 -12.20
C MET A 1 -5.75 10.98 -13.61
N ARG A 2 -4.55 10.85 -14.21
CA ARG A 2 -4.39 10.21 -15.54
C ARG A 2 -4.45 8.68 -15.41
N ALA A 3 -4.82 7.99 -16.48
CA ALA A 3 -4.95 6.52 -16.49
C ALA A 3 -3.62 5.79 -16.18
N GLU A 4 -2.48 6.35 -16.58
CA GLU A 4 -1.16 5.78 -16.33
C GLU A 4 -0.76 5.89 -14.85
N GLU A 5 -1.08 7.02 -14.20
CA GLU A 5 -0.86 7.21 -12.76
C GLU A 5 -1.69 6.22 -11.96
N LEU A 6 -2.94 5.99 -12.37
CA LEU A 6 -3.83 4.98 -11.75
C LEU A 6 -3.27 3.56 -11.86
N LYS A 7 -2.69 3.20 -13.01
CA LYS A 7 -2.02 1.90 -13.20
C LYS A 7 -0.79 1.77 -12.32
N GLN A 8 0.00 2.84 -12.20
CA GLN A 8 1.18 2.86 -11.35
C GLN A 8 0.81 2.70 -9.86
N ILE A 9 -0.18 3.45 -9.39
CA ILE A 9 -0.67 3.36 -8.01
C ILE A 9 -1.20 1.95 -7.71
N HIS A 10 -1.99 1.36 -8.62
CA HIS A 10 -2.46 -0.02 -8.45
C HIS A 10 -1.30 -1.01 -8.32
N ARG A 11 -0.26 -0.85 -9.13
CA ARG A 11 0.93 -1.71 -9.07
C ARG A 11 1.66 -1.57 -7.74
N GLU A 12 1.90 -0.35 -7.28
CA GLU A 12 2.57 -0.08 -6.01
C GLU A 12 1.77 -0.64 -4.82
N LEU A 13 0.44 -0.49 -4.83
CA LEU A 13 -0.43 -1.07 -3.80
C LEU A 13 -0.47 -2.60 -3.84
N ALA A 14 -0.48 -3.21 -5.03
CA ALA A 14 -0.47 -4.67 -5.15
C ALA A 14 0.82 -5.28 -4.56
N VAL A 15 1.97 -4.69 -4.86
CA VAL A 15 3.27 -5.12 -4.29
C VAL A 15 3.27 -4.97 -2.77
N ALA A 16 2.78 -3.85 -2.26
CA ALA A 16 2.67 -3.61 -0.82
C ALA A 16 1.81 -4.65 -0.10
N ILE A 17 0.66 -5.00 -0.67
CA ILE A 17 -0.26 -5.99 -0.10
C ILE A 17 0.40 -7.37 -0.06
N GLU A 18 1.06 -7.78 -1.14
CA GLU A 18 1.78 -9.05 -1.20
C GLU A 18 2.90 -9.12 -0.16
N GLN A 19 3.68 -8.05 -0.02
CA GLN A 19 4.71 -7.93 1.01
C GLN A 19 4.11 -8.05 2.41
N GLN A 20 3.02 -7.32 2.71
CA GLN A 20 2.36 -7.37 4.00
C GLN A 20 1.83 -8.78 4.32
N GLN A 21 1.23 -9.47 3.34
CA GLN A 21 0.76 -10.84 3.50
C GLN A 21 1.90 -11.80 3.84
N ARG A 22 3.03 -11.68 3.14
CA ARG A 22 4.22 -12.48 3.41
C ARG A 22 4.78 -12.24 4.81
N ILE A 23 4.87 -10.98 5.23
CA ILE A 23 5.33 -10.61 6.58
C ILE A 23 4.39 -11.19 7.64
N ASN A 24 3.07 -11.04 7.47
CA ASN A 24 2.07 -11.59 8.37
C ASN A 24 2.20 -13.12 8.49
N GLN A 25 2.41 -13.81 7.37
CA GLN A 25 2.66 -15.25 7.38
C GLN A 25 3.93 -15.59 8.19
N GLN A 26 5.03 -14.88 7.97
CA GLN A 26 6.28 -15.11 8.72
C GLN A 26 6.13 -14.83 10.23
N ILE A 27 5.33 -13.82 10.61
CA ILE A 27 4.96 -13.54 12.01
C ILE A 27 4.17 -14.72 12.59
N SER A 28 3.12 -15.17 11.90
CA SER A 28 2.28 -16.28 12.36
C SER A 28 3.05 -17.59 12.49
N GLU A 29 4.05 -17.81 11.64
CA GLU A 29 4.92 -18.99 11.69
C GLU A 29 6.05 -18.86 12.72
N GLY A 30 6.22 -17.71 13.37
CA GLY A 30 7.31 -17.43 14.31
C GLY A 30 8.70 -17.41 13.65
N LYS A 31 8.77 -17.19 12.32
CA LYS A 31 10.00 -17.28 11.51
C LYS A 31 10.61 -15.92 11.17
N ILE A 32 10.11 -14.85 11.77
CA ILE A 32 10.61 -13.50 11.54
C ILE A 32 11.48 -13.03 12.70
N SER A 33 12.65 -12.49 12.39
CA SER A 33 13.48 -11.80 13.37
C SER A 33 12.99 -10.37 13.61
N LEU A 34 13.36 -9.78 14.75
CA LEU A 34 13.05 -8.38 15.04
C LEU A 34 13.61 -7.43 13.96
N ALA A 35 14.81 -7.71 13.43
CA ALA A 35 15.40 -6.91 12.37
C ALA A 35 14.58 -6.96 11.07
N GLN A 36 14.08 -8.14 10.70
CA GLN A 36 13.21 -8.32 9.53
C GLN A 36 11.86 -7.63 9.72
N LEU A 37 11.29 -7.70 10.92
CA LEU A 37 10.04 -7.02 11.25
C LEU A 37 10.19 -5.50 11.18
N THR A 38 11.29 -4.95 11.69
CA THR A 38 11.58 -3.51 11.62
C THR A 38 11.79 -3.04 10.18
N ALA A 39 12.53 -3.80 9.37
CA ALA A 39 12.73 -3.48 7.95
C ALA A 39 11.40 -3.46 7.20
N ALA A 40 10.58 -4.51 7.38
CA ALA A 40 9.24 -4.61 6.85
C ALA A 40 8.33 -3.42 7.25
N TYR A 41 8.39 -3.01 8.51
CA TYR A 41 7.63 -1.87 9.00
C TYR A 41 8.03 -0.56 8.32
N LEU A 42 9.34 -0.33 8.15
CA LEU A 42 9.85 0.87 7.47
C LEU A 42 9.46 0.90 5.98
N GLU A 43 9.54 -0.25 5.30
CA GLU A 43 9.10 -0.36 3.90
C GLU A 43 7.61 -0.06 3.74
N LEU A 44 6.76 -0.57 4.63
CA LEU A 44 5.32 -0.30 4.60
C LEU A 44 4.99 1.16 4.96
N GLN A 45 5.78 1.82 5.83
CA GLN A 45 5.58 3.23 6.16
C GLN A 45 5.71 4.15 4.94
N CYS A 46 6.54 3.79 3.95
CA CYS A 46 6.72 4.57 2.73
C CYS A 46 5.43 4.67 1.88
N LEU A 47 4.43 3.83 2.14
CA LEU A 47 3.14 3.85 1.43
C LEU A 47 2.16 4.88 1.99
N ILE A 48 2.36 5.34 3.23
CA ILE A 48 1.46 6.30 3.89
C ILE A 48 1.36 7.60 3.08
N PRO A 49 2.47 8.25 2.64
CA PRO A 49 2.40 9.44 1.80
C PRO A 49 1.69 9.21 0.46
N LEU A 50 1.89 8.03 -0.15
CA LEU A 50 1.22 7.67 -1.40
C LEU A 50 -0.29 7.59 -1.19
N LEU A 51 -0.73 6.87 -0.16
CA LEU A 51 -2.15 6.73 0.19
C LEU A 51 -2.80 8.08 0.53
N GLN A 52 -2.12 8.91 1.33
CA GLN A 52 -2.57 10.26 1.68
C GLN A 52 -2.74 11.16 0.46
N ARG A 53 -1.92 11.00 -0.57
CA ARG A 53 -2.03 11.74 -1.82
C ARG A 53 -3.18 11.23 -2.70
N VAL A 54 -3.35 9.91 -2.79
CA VAL A 54 -4.27 9.28 -3.75
C VAL A 54 -5.71 9.25 -3.25
N LEU A 55 -5.95 8.98 -1.96
CA LEU A 55 -7.30 8.84 -1.38
C LEU A 55 -8.19 10.07 -1.66
N PRO A 56 -7.74 11.32 -1.44
CA PRO A 56 -8.57 12.50 -1.73
C PRO A 56 -8.90 12.67 -3.22
N GLU A 57 -7.99 12.25 -4.11
CA GLU A 57 -8.26 12.30 -5.56
C GLU A 57 -9.31 11.28 -5.98
N LEU A 58 -9.24 10.06 -5.43
CA LEU A 58 -10.23 9.01 -5.68
C LEU A 58 -11.61 9.39 -5.13
N GLU A 59 -11.69 9.94 -3.93
CA GLU A 59 -12.94 10.44 -3.33
C GLU A 59 -13.59 11.51 -4.21
N ARG A 60 -12.78 12.45 -4.71
CA ARG A 60 -13.24 13.53 -5.59
C ARG A 60 -13.74 12.98 -6.94
N CYS A 61 -13.05 12.00 -7.53
CA CYS A 61 -13.51 11.34 -8.76
C CYS A 61 -14.84 10.57 -8.55
N SER A 62 -15.02 9.94 -7.39
CA SER A 62 -16.26 9.22 -7.05
C SER A 62 -17.46 10.15 -6.84
N GLN A 63 -17.24 11.34 -6.27
CA GLN A 63 -18.29 12.34 -6.07
C GLN A 63 -18.82 12.90 -7.40
N VAL A 64 -17.93 13.18 -8.35
CA VAL A 64 -18.29 13.73 -9.67
C VAL A 64 -19.10 12.74 -10.52
N HIS A 65 -19.08 11.44 -10.23
CA HIS A 65 -19.84 10.41 -10.97
C HIS A 65 -21.16 10.02 -10.28
N ARG A 66 -21.47 10.61 -9.11
CA ARG A 66 -22.73 10.38 -8.38
C ARG A 66 -23.76 11.50 -8.56
N ASP A 67 -23.34 12.64 -9.10
CA ASP A 67 -24.20 13.76 -9.54
C ASP A 67 -24.54 13.65 -11.04
#